data_AF-A0AA46ZVS3-F1
#
_entry.id   AF-A0AA46ZVS3-F1
#
_cell.length_a   1.000
_cell.length_b   1.000
_cell.length_c   1.000
_cell.angle_alpha   90.00
_cell.angle_beta   90.00
_cell.angle_gamma   90.00
#
_symmetry.space_group_name_H-M   'P 1'
#
loop_
_entity.id
_entity.type
_entity.pdbx_description
1 polymer ?
#
loop_
_entity_poly.entity_id
_entity_poly.type
_entity_poly.pdbx_seq_one_letter_code
_entity_poly.pdbx_strand_id
1 'polypeptide(L)'
;MTRNLPAPKVPDLQQPGNYIDLARLGTAALTTYVSYPGIADGDFFYPNWRGCGAAGEVVDFFADMQQVINPGPEGMLLEIDNALLKALDQGWVFYSYRLLDPAQPNDPGEESARLFFYVGERSMMLPALAVAQCKESHDLHLDPALLEKIDTISIVTPPYRAMLAGDKVTLTLDLYLVEDFCLISLDQSKEVTEADVGQTLLWVIGVTELSMIEDGFFFMHYSVDYATPTQPTVSLIQRLSVVAPSQPMLPALTIEGFSGGSLDPNSFPDGLTLVIEPYPGMRIDDGVVLYASGVQQEAQSLRTDRSNLDSGVLQFDLSYQWLLQNNGKEIEFTWQYAREGQAGSAIAHKVMIRKPLDLPPPEIDDAIIDGVIENGVAGHIFASSLVRGARVRIPDSAFIGVDDTVQMHWDGYGNTGSFIAIPLPGDPRSFDIPASAVPANMGRHVSVYYEVKPVSQPSGMSKIFDLEVRGIKEGWPVIQIKRPPATDARIPLGSVPAKGAGLDLASWVYMAQGQRVQVKAIGVLQAGGEERIDIRTGAAEPVTPTEYQAREVSVILPKDFLARLKRNSETNRVTVAVSFDDGATYVTFPFIDFSVLD
;
A
#
# COMPACT_ATOMS: atom_id res chain seq x y z
N MET A 1 -35.10 -63.41 17.05
CA MET A 1 -33.81 -63.31 16.31
C MET A 1 -34.16 -62.64 15.00
N THR A 2 -33.72 -61.40 14.81
CA THR A 2 -33.89 -60.64 13.56
C THR A 2 -33.26 -61.42 12.42
N ARG A 3 -33.99 -61.62 11.32
CA ARG A 3 -33.43 -62.29 10.14
C ARG A 3 -32.40 -61.34 9.51
N ASN A 4 -31.20 -61.83 9.22
CA ASN A 4 -30.21 -61.02 8.51
C ASN A 4 -30.59 -60.94 7.03
N LEU A 5 -31.34 -59.91 6.65
CA LEU A 5 -31.84 -59.69 5.29
C LEU A 5 -30.90 -58.72 4.54
N PRO A 6 -30.13 -59.20 3.54
CA PRO A 6 -29.19 -58.35 2.81
C PRO A 6 -29.94 -57.37 1.90
N ALA A 7 -29.26 -56.29 1.50
CA ALA A 7 -29.80 -55.33 0.54
C ALA A 7 -30.01 -55.98 -0.84
N PRO A 8 -30.95 -55.46 -1.66
CA PRO A 8 -31.06 -55.86 -3.06
C PRO A 8 -29.71 -55.73 -3.79
N LYS A 9 -29.47 -56.61 -4.77
CA LYS A 9 -28.31 -56.54 -5.66
C LYS A 9 -28.69 -55.78 -6.93
N VAL A 10 -27.85 -54.84 -7.34
CA VAL A 10 -28.02 -54.07 -8.58
C VAL A 10 -26.71 -54.16 -9.38
N PRO A 11 -26.61 -55.09 -10.36
CA PRO A 11 -25.35 -55.35 -11.08
C PRO A 11 -24.82 -54.17 -11.91
N ASP A 12 -25.71 -53.32 -12.40
CA ASP A 12 -25.35 -52.18 -13.27
C ASP A 12 -24.84 -50.96 -12.48
N LEU A 13 -24.65 -51.07 -11.16
CA LEU A 13 -24.04 -50.01 -10.36
C LEU A 13 -22.57 -49.82 -10.73
N GLN A 14 -22.24 -48.61 -11.15
CA GLN A 14 -20.88 -48.21 -11.48
C GLN A 14 -20.09 -47.87 -10.20
N GLN A 15 -18.78 -48.17 -10.26
CA GLN A 15 -17.80 -47.85 -9.23
C GLN A 15 -16.64 -47.05 -9.83
N PRO A 16 -16.03 -46.13 -9.07
CA PRO A 16 -16.47 -45.65 -7.75
C PRO A 16 -17.75 -44.82 -7.85
N GLY A 17 -18.56 -44.79 -6.78
CA GLY A 17 -19.62 -43.80 -6.63
C GLY A 17 -21.06 -44.30 -6.56
N ASN A 18 -21.30 -45.63 -6.66
CA ASN A 18 -22.64 -46.22 -6.55
C ASN A 18 -23.69 -45.45 -7.39
N TYR A 19 -23.57 -45.47 -8.72
CA TYR A 19 -24.53 -44.80 -9.61
C TYR A 19 -24.96 -45.67 -10.79
N ILE A 20 -26.13 -45.36 -11.36
CA ILE A 20 -26.62 -45.95 -12.62
C ILE A 20 -26.30 -45.00 -13.78
N ASP A 21 -25.45 -45.47 -14.70
CA ASP A 21 -25.16 -44.78 -15.96
C ASP A 21 -26.35 -44.95 -16.92
N LEU A 22 -27.16 -43.91 -17.04
CA LEU A 22 -28.35 -43.89 -17.91
C LEU A 22 -27.98 -43.94 -19.40
N ALA A 23 -26.82 -43.41 -19.81
CA ALA A 23 -26.38 -43.46 -21.19
C ALA A 23 -26.01 -44.90 -21.60
N ARG A 24 -25.30 -45.61 -20.71
CA ARG A 24 -24.98 -47.03 -20.88
C ARG A 24 -26.22 -47.92 -20.79
N LEU A 25 -27.15 -47.63 -19.90
CA LEU A 25 -28.41 -48.37 -19.75
C LEU A 25 -29.34 -48.15 -20.97
N GLY A 26 -29.27 -46.98 -21.61
CA GLY A 26 -30.05 -46.65 -22.79
C GLY A 26 -31.56 -46.70 -22.52
N THR A 27 -32.27 -47.54 -23.28
CA THR A 27 -33.73 -47.74 -23.13
C THR A 27 -34.09 -49.00 -22.34
N ALA A 28 -33.12 -49.75 -21.81
CA ALA A 28 -33.38 -50.98 -21.07
C ALA A 28 -33.89 -50.68 -19.65
N ALA A 29 -34.72 -51.57 -19.10
CA ALA A 29 -35.06 -51.56 -17.69
C ALA A 29 -33.81 -51.89 -16.84
N LEU A 30 -33.75 -51.38 -15.61
CA LEU A 30 -32.67 -51.73 -14.68
C LEU A 30 -32.94 -53.11 -14.07
N THR A 31 -31.99 -54.00 -14.25
CA THR A 31 -32.02 -55.34 -13.67
C THR A 31 -31.58 -55.29 -12.20
N THR A 32 -32.41 -55.81 -11.29
CA THR A 32 -32.08 -55.94 -9.87
C THR A 32 -32.43 -57.35 -9.35
N TYR A 33 -31.85 -57.75 -8.23
CA TYR A 33 -32.13 -59.04 -7.61
C TYR A 33 -32.43 -58.90 -6.12
N VAL A 34 -33.47 -59.59 -5.67
CA VAL A 34 -33.80 -59.76 -4.25
C VAL A 34 -33.43 -61.17 -3.82
N SER A 35 -32.60 -61.29 -2.80
CA SER A 35 -32.15 -62.56 -2.24
C SER A 35 -32.10 -62.49 -0.73
N TYR A 36 -32.44 -63.59 -0.07
CA TYR A 36 -32.41 -63.73 1.39
C TYR A 36 -32.16 -65.18 1.78
N PRO A 37 -31.67 -65.45 3.01
CA PRO A 37 -31.40 -66.81 3.47
C PRO A 37 -32.65 -67.69 3.39
N GLY A 38 -32.58 -68.75 2.58
CA GLY A 38 -33.66 -69.73 2.42
C GLY A 38 -34.75 -69.34 1.41
N ILE A 39 -34.49 -68.37 0.52
CA ILE A 39 -35.41 -68.02 -0.58
C ILE A 39 -35.91 -69.26 -1.34
N ALA A 40 -37.24 -69.39 -1.47
CA ALA A 40 -37.88 -70.52 -2.11
C ALA A 40 -39.05 -70.11 -3.01
N ASP A 41 -39.40 -70.98 -3.96
CA ASP A 41 -40.58 -70.79 -4.81
C ASP A 41 -41.86 -70.67 -3.97
N GLY A 42 -42.63 -69.63 -4.28
CA GLY A 42 -43.89 -69.33 -3.60
C GLY A 42 -43.78 -68.37 -2.42
N ASP A 43 -42.58 -67.93 -2.04
CA ASP A 43 -42.40 -66.84 -1.07
C ASP A 43 -42.90 -65.51 -1.64
N PHE A 44 -43.23 -64.55 -0.77
CA PHE A 44 -43.69 -63.22 -1.17
C PHE A 44 -42.90 -62.09 -0.51
N PHE A 45 -42.62 -61.03 -1.25
CA PHE A 45 -41.94 -59.84 -0.74
C PHE A 45 -42.47 -58.54 -1.39
N TYR A 46 -42.24 -57.42 -0.70
CA TYR A 46 -42.56 -56.08 -1.17
C TYR A 46 -41.28 -55.32 -1.47
N PRO A 47 -41.02 -54.95 -2.74
CA PRO A 47 -39.99 -53.97 -3.07
C PRO A 47 -40.30 -52.62 -2.42
N ASN A 48 -39.29 -51.97 -1.86
CA ASN A 48 -39.39 -50.63 -1.27
C ASN A 48 -38.31 -49.75 -1.90
N TRP A 49 -38.72 -48.99 -2.91
CA TRP A 49 -37.89 -48.04 -3.63
C TRP A 49 -38.34 -46.62 -3.30
N ARG A 50 -37.44 -45.85 -2.69
CA ARG A 50 -37.65 -44.45 -2.34
C ARG A 50 -36.73 -43.57 -3.17
N GLY A 51 -37.29 -42.86 -4.13
CA GLY A 51 -36.55 -42.08 -5.11
C GLY A 51 -36.77 -40.58 -4.94
N CYS A 52 -35.70 -39.80 -5.13
CA CYS A 52 -35.71 -38.35 -5.10
C CYS A 52 -35.07 -37.80 -6.37
N GLY A 53 -35.85 -37.05 -7.16
CA GLY A 53 -35.40 -36.37 -8.37
C GLY A 53 -34.45 -35.21 -8.07
N ALA A 54 -33.86 -34.62 -9.12
CA ALA A 54 -32.84 -33.59 -9.00
C ALA A 54 -33.32 -32.32 -8.27
N ALA A 55 -34.61 -31.97 -8.36
CA ALA A 55 -35.19 -30.81 -7.66
C ALA A 55 -35.95 -31.20 -6.38
N GLY A 56 -35.81 -32.45 -5.91
CA GLY A 56 -36.50 -32.95 -4.72
C GLY A 56 -37.83 -33.64 -5.01
N GLU A 57 -38.14 -33.97 -6.26
CA GLU A 57 -39.37 -34.64 -6.65
C GLU A 57 -39.43 -36.07 -6.08
N VAL A 58 -40.60 -36.48 -5.59
CA VAL A 58 -40.79 -37.86 -5.11
C VAL A 58 -41.00 -38.78 -6.30
N VAL A 59 -40.07 -39.72 -6.50
CA VAL A 59 -40.11 -40.75 -7.55
C VAL A 59 -39.98 -42.13 -6.91
N ASP A 60 -40.98 -42.43 -6.08
CA ASP A 60 -41.07 -43.70 -5.36
C ASP A 60 -41.63 -44.82 -6.25
N PHE A 61 -41.20 -46.05 -5.99
CA PHE A 61 -41.78 -47.25 -6.58
C PHE A 61 -42.13 -48.25 -5.48
N PHE A 62 -43.43 -48.47 -5.32
CA PHE A 62 -43.97 -49.57 -4.55
C PHE A 62 -44.55 -50.54 -5.56
N ALA A 63 -43.81 -51.60 -5.89
CA ALA A 63 -44.43 -52.68 -6.63
C ALA A 63 -45.52 -53.32 -5.76
N ASP A 64 -46.55 -53.86 -6.40
CA ASP A 64 -47.41 -54.85 -5.75
C ASP A 64 -46.56 -56.02 -5.23
N MET A 65 -47.12 -56.77 -4.27
CA MET A 65 -46.51 -57.97 -3.70
C MET A 65 -45.93 -58.88 -4.78
N GLN A 66 -44.62 -59.14 -4.73
CA GLN A 66 -43.91 -59.99 -5.69
C GLN A 66 -43.87 -61.41 -5.16
N GLN A 67 -44.20 -62.38 -6.02
CA GLN A 67 -44.02 -63.79 -5.74
C GLN A 67 -42.65 -64.26 -6.24
N VAL A 68 -41.92 -65.01 -5.42
CA VAL A 68 -40.69 -65.67 -5.82
C VAL A 68 -41.03 -66.86 -6.73
N ILE A 69 -40.51 -66.82 -7.96
CA ILE A 69 -40.72 -67.85 -8.98
C ILE A 69 -39.37 -68.15 -9.64
N ASN A 70 -38.91 -69.40 -9.54
CA ASN A 70 -37.64 -69.90 -10.04
C ASN A 70 -36.45 -68.97 -9.71
N PRO A 71 -36.15 -68.69 -8.43
CA PRO A 71 -35.06 -67.80 -8.06
C PRO A 71 -33.73 -68.32 -8.61
N GLY A 72 -33.00 -67.46 -9.30
CA GLY A 72 -31.67 -67.79 -9.84
C GLY A 72 -30.61 -67.81 -8.74
N PRO A 73 -29.34 -68.08 -9.09
CA PRO A 73 -28.23 -68.05 -8.13
C PRO A 73 -28.04 -66.67 -7.46
N GLU A 74 -28.51 -65.60 -8.10
CA GLU A 74 -28.46 -64.22 -7.59
C GLU A 74 -29.73 -63.81 -6.81
N GLY A 75 -30.75 -64.67 -6.78
CA GLY A 75 -32.07 -64.40 -6.19
C GLY A 75 -33.19 -64.23 -7.21
N MET A 76 -34.30 -63.64 -6.78
CA MET A 76 -35.44 -63.27 -7.62
C MET A 76 -35.13 -62.02 -8.43
N LEU A 77 -35.28 -62.11 -9.76
CA LEU A 77 -35.12 -60.97 -10.68
C LEU A 77 -36.28 -59.97 -10.50
N LEU A 78 -35.95 -58.69 -10.42
CA LEU A 78 -36.89 -57.58 -10.48
C LEU A 78 -36.36 -56.50 -11.43
N GLU A 79 -37.15 -56.17 -12.45
CA GLU A 79 -36.84 -55.10 -13.39
C GLU A 79 -37.51 -53.78 -12.98
N ILE A 80 -36.74 -52.70 -13.00
CA ILE A 80 -37.23 -51.34 -12.72
C ILE A 80 -37.34 -50.58 -14.03
N ASP A 81 -38.51 -50.03 -14.31
CA ASP A 81 -38.82 -49.36 -15.57
C ASP A 81 -37.84 -48.20 -15.84
N ASN A 82 -37.30 -48.18 -17.07
CA ASN A 82 -36.41 -47.12 -17.54
C ASN A 82 -37.05 -45.72 -17.44
N ALA A 83 -38.37 -45.61 -17.60
CA ALA A 83 -39.07 -44.33 -17.45
C ALA A 83 -38.93 -43.75 -16.04
N LEU A 84 -38.94 -44.61 -15.02
CA LEU A 84 -38.73 -44.22 -13.63
C LEU A 84 -37.29 -43.75 -13.38
N LEU A 85 -36.31 -44.45 -13.98
CA LEU A 85 -34.90 -44.08 -13.89
C LEU A 85 -34.61 -42.75 -14.60
N LYS A 86 -35.27 -42.49 -15.73
CA LYS A 86 -35.17 -41.19 -16.43
C LYS A 86 -35.74 -40.04 -15.61
N ALA A 87 -36.84 -40.26 -14.89
CA ALA A 87 -37.37 -39.27 -13.95
C ALA A 87 -36.45 -39.01 -12.75
N LEU A 88 -35.51 -39.93 -12.49
CA LEU A 88 -34.51 -39.85 -11.44
C LEU A 88 -33.13 -39.38 -11.96
N ASP A 89 -32.99 -38.92 -13.20
CA ASP A 89 -31.71 -38.40 -13.69
C ASP A 89 -31.18 -37.27 -12.78
N GLN A 90 -29.91 -37.37 -12.39
CA GLN A 90 -29.23 -36.57 -11.37
C GLN A 90 -29.82 -36.69 -9.94
N GLY A 91 -30.75 -37.62 -9.72
CA GLY A 91 -31.39 -37.93 -8.44
C GLY A 91 -30.67 -39.01 -7.62
N TRP A 92 -31.37 -39.55 -6.63
CA TRP A 92 -30.87 -40.62 -5.75
C TRP A 92 -31.99 -41.55 -5.25
N VAL A 93 -31.61 -42.74 -4.79
CA VAL A 93 -32.52 -43.82 -4.39
C VAL A 93 -32.07 -44.50 -3.09
N PHE A 94 -33.02 -44.80 -2.20
CA PHE A 94 -32.89 -45.87 -1.22
C PHE A 94 -33.74 -47.07 -1.67
N TYR A 95 -33.10 -48.24 -1.80
CA TYR A 95 -33.74 -49.46 -2.28
C TYR A 95 -33.59 -50.60 -1.25
N SER A 96 -34.71 -51.22 -0.91
CA SER A 96 -34.82 -52.35 0.03
C SER A 96 -36.00 -53.23 -0.35
N TYR A 97 -36.25 -54.29 0.42
CA TYR A 97 -37.46 -55.10 0.33
C TYR A 97 -37.94 -55.49 1.73
N ARG A 98 -39.21 -55.90 1.84
CA ARG A 98 -39.77 -56.48 3.06
C ARG A 98 -40.35 -57.85 2.77
N LEU A 99 -40.10 -58.83 3.63
CA LEU A 99 -40.65 -60.18 3.46
C LEU A 99 -42.05 -60.27 4.07
N LEU A 100 -43.00 -60.84 3.33
CA LEU A 100 -44.31 -61.15 3.89
C LEU A 100 -44.15 -62.27 4.92
N ASP A 101 -44.68 -62.06 6.13
CA ASP A 101 -44.92 -63.15 7.06
C ASP A 101 -46.31 -63.75 6.79
N PRO A 102 -46.43 -65.00 6.30
CA PRO A 102 -47.72 -65.63 6.07
C PRO A 102 -48.59 -65.74 7.32
N ALA A 103 -47.97 -65.71 8.52
CA ALA A 103 -48.69 -65.73 9.79
C ALA A 103 -49.28 -64.36 10.17
N GLN A 104 -48.79 -63.27 9.56
CA GLN A 104 -49.23 -61.90 9.81
C GLN A 104 -49.40 -61.13 8.48
N PRO A 105 -50.39 -61.49 7.65
CA PRO A 105 -50.54 -60.95 6.29
C PRO A 105 -50.82 -59.44 6.23
N ASN A 106 -51.13 -58.79 7.36
CA ASN A 106 -51.33 -57.34 7.47
C ASN A 106 -50.09 -56.59 7.98
N ASP A 107 -49.01 -57.31 8.33
CA ASP A 107 -47.72 -56.73 8.69
C ASP A 107 -46.76 -56.95 7.50
N PRO A 108 -46.24 -55.87 6.87
CA PRO A 108 -45.30 -56.01 5.77
C PRO A 108 -43.96 -56.66 6.17
N GLY A 109 -43.74 -56.96 7.46
CA GLY A 109 -42.61 -57.73 7.96
C GLY A 109 -41.32 -56.93 8.10
N GLU A 110 -40.23 -57.62 8.44
CA GLU A 110 -38.90 -57.01 8.59
C GLU A 110 -38.38 -56.47 7.24
N GLU A 111 -37.87 -55.23 7.24
CA GLU A 111 -37.22 -54.60 6.09
C GLU A 111 -35.75 -55.03 6.01
N SER A 112 -35.28 -55.30 4.79
CA SER A 112 -33.88 -55.61 4.53
C SER A 112 -32.96 -54.39 4.67
N ALA A 113 -31.65 -54.64 4.66
CA ALA A 113 -30.69 -53.54 4.57
C ALA A 113 -30.96 -52.67 3.33
N ARG A 114 -30.76 -51.36 3.46
CA ARG A 114 -30.96 -50.42 2.34
C ARG A 114 -29.70 -50.32 1.49
N LEU A 115 -29.89 -50.42 0.18
CA LEU A 115 -28.91 -49.98 -0.80
C LEU A 115 -29.18 -48.50 -1.12
N PHE A 116 -28.14 -47.69 -1.07
CA PHE A 116 -28.19 -46.29 -1.50
C PHE A 116 -27.36 -46.13 -2.78
N PHE A 117 -27.93 -45.48 -3.79
CA PHE A 117 -27.24 -45.17 -5.04
C PHE A 117 -27.83 -43.96 -5.76
N TYR A 118 -27.05 -43.40 -6.67
CA TYR A 118 -27.43 -42.28 -7.53
C TYR A 118 -27.95 -42.78 -8.88
N VAL A 119 -28.79 -41.98 -9.54
CA VAL A 119 -29.29 -42.28 -10.88
C VAL A 119 -28.86 -41.14 -11.82
N GLY A 120 -28.35 -41.51 -13.00
CA GLY A 120 -27.63 -40.60 -13.88
C GLY A 120 -26.13 -40.61 -13.58
N GLU A 121 -25.32 -40.34 -14.61
CA GLU A 121 -23.89 -40.12 -14.42
C GLU A 121 -23.73 -38.90 -13.51
N ARG A 122 -23.28 -39.17 -12.28
CA ARG A 122 -22.77 -38.11 -11.44
C ARG A 122 -21.30 -38.01 -11.77
N SER A 123 -20.88 -36.84 -12.21
CA SER A 123 -19.49 -36.47 -12.15
C SER A 123 -19.12 -36.40 -10.66
N MET A 124 -18.88 -37.56 -10.03
CA MET A 124 -18.03 -37.64 -8.85
C MET A 124 -16.63 -37.39 -9.36
N MET A 125 -16.37 -36.14 -9.74
CA MET A 125 -15.02 -35.65 -9.93
C MET A 125 -14.36 -35.87 -8.57
N LEU A 126 -13.52 -36.90 -8.47
CA LEU A 126 -12.39 -36.82 -7.56
C LEU A 126 -11.81 -35.42 -7.78
N PRO A 127 -11.66 -34.57 -6.75
CA PRO A 127 -11.25 -33.19 -6.97
C PRO A 127 -9.93 -33.22 -7.75
N ALA A 128 -9.98 -32.81 -9.02
CA ALA A 128 -8.79 -32.72 -9.84
C ALA A 128 -7.84 -31.69 -9.21
N LEU A 129 -6.59 -31.61 -9.65
CA LEU A 129 -5.80 -30.45 -9.27
C LEU A 129 -6.50 -29.19 -9.81
N ALA A 130 -6.56 -28.13 -9.01
CA ALA A 130 -7.21 -26.89 -9.39
C ALA A 130 -6.54 -26.32 -10.65
N VAL A 131 -7.30 -25.61 -11.49
CA VAL A 131 -6.75 -24.94 -12.68
C VAL A 131 -5.75 -23.86 -12.26
N ALA A 132 -4.74 -23.63 -13.09
CA ALA A 132 -3.90 -22.44 -12.98
C ALA A 132 -4.73 -21.18 -13.30
N GLN A 133 -4.33 -20.03 -12.75
CA GLN A 133 -5.03 -18.75 -12.95
C GLN A 133 -4.05 -17.69 -13.43
N CYS A 134 -4.48 -16.84 -14.36
CA CYS A 134 -3.70 -15.70 -14.85
C CYS A 134 -4.28 -14.42 -14.23
N LYS A 135 -3.51 -13.73 -13.39
CA LYS A 135 -3.93 -12.53 -12.65
C LYS A 135 -4.44 -11.43 -13.59
N GLU A 136 -3.77 -11.26 -14.73
CA GLU A 136 -4.05 -10.23 -15.73
C GLU A 136 -5.19 -10.60 -16.69
N SER A 137 -5.75 -11.82 -16.59
CA SER A 137 -6.90 -12.24 -17.39
C SER A 137 -8.24 -11.94 -16.71
N HIS A 138 -9.32 -11.85 -17.50
CA HIS A 138 -10.70 -11.80 -17.03
C HIS A 138 -11.60 -12.63 -17.93
N ASP A 139 -12.50 -13.44 -17.37
CA ASP A 139 -13.44 -14.27 -18.13
C ASP A 139 -12.76 -15.16 -19.19
N LEU A 140 -11.57 -15.70 -18.89
CA LEU A 140 -10.74 -16.48 -19.84
C LEU A 140 -10.22 -15.68 -21.04
N HIS A 141 -10.15 -14.36 -20.91
CA HIS A 141 -9.61 -13.47 -21.92
C HIS A 141 -8.42 -12.68 -21.34
N LEU A 142 -7.35 -12.58 -22.13
CA LEU A 142 -6.17 -11.76 -21.83
C LEU A 142 -6.13 -10.62 -22.85
N ASP A 143 -6.29 -9.39 -22.39
CA ASP A 143 -6.41 -8.21 -23.24
C ASP A 143 -5.07 -7.85 -23.92
N PRO A 144 -4.97 -7.86 -25.26
CA PRO A 144 -3.77 -7.45 -25.98
C PRO A 144 -3.32 -6.02 -25.62
N ALA A 145 -4.26 -5.10 -25.39
CA ALA A 145 -3.95 -3.71 -25.04
C ALA A 145 -3.39 -3.56 -23.62
N LEU A 146 -3.56 -4.58 -22.76
CA LEU A 146 -2.88 -4.67 -21.47
C LEU A 146 -1.43 -5.15 -21.67
N LEU A 147 -1.21 -6.13 -22.55
CA LEU A 147 0.12 -6.67 -22.84
C LEU A 147 1.08 -5.61 -23.40
N GLU A 148 0.58 -4.59 -24.09
CA GLU A 148 1.39 -3.43 -24.54
C GLU A 148 1.91 -2.54 -23.40
N LYS A 149 1.36 -2.67 -22.18
CA LYS A 149 1.62 -1.77 -21.05
C LYS A 149 2.42 -2.44 -19.92
N ILE A 150 2.66 -3.74 -20.02
CA ILE A 150 3.34 -4.54 -18.98
C ILE A 150 4.41 -5.41 -19.62
N ASP A 151 5.46 -5.74 -18.88
CA ASP A 151 6.54 -6.59 -19.39
C ASP A 151 6.30 -8.09 -19.08
N THR A 152 5.50 -8.36 -18.06
CA THR A 152 5.24 -9.72 -17.56
C THR A 152 3.81 -9.90 -17.08
N ILE A 153 3.26 -11.10 -17.21
CA ILE A 153 2.05 -11.55 -16.50
C ILE A 153 2.40 -12.48 -15.33
N SER A 154 1.48 -12.57 -14.38
CA SER A 154 1.53 -13.45 -13.21
C SER A 154 0.56 -14.61 -13.37
N ILE A 155 1.08 -15.83 -13.40
CA ILE A 155 0.27 -17.05 -13.33
C ILE A 155 0.42 -17.64 -11.93
N VAL A 156 -0.68 -18.13 -11.36
CA VAL A 156 -0.72 -18.78 -10.05
C VAL A 156 -1.22 -20.20 -10.19
N THR A 157 -0.49 -21.15 -9.59
CA THR A 157 -0.98 -22.52 -9.38
C THR A 157 -1.31 -22.70 -7.89
N PRO A 158 -2.57 -23.02 -7.54
CA PRO A 158 -2.97 -23.27 -6.17
C PRO A 158 -2.20 -24.44 -5.52
N PRO A 159 -2.06 -24.47 -4.19
CA PRO A 159 -1.48 -25.60 -3.49
C PRO A 159 -2.34 -26.85 -3.66
N TYR A 160 -1.68 -27.99 -3.77
CA TYR A 160 -2.33 -29.31 -3.82
C TYR A 160 -2.18 -30.03 -2.49
N ARG A 161 -3.13 -30.92 -2.18
CA ARG A 161 -3.25 -31.53 -0.83
C ARG A 161 -2.04 -32.36 -0.40
N ALA A 162 -1.29 -32.88 -1.36
CA ALA A 162 -0.10 -33.70 -1.13
C ALA A 162 1.21 -32.92 -1.35
N MET A 163 1.16 -31.58 -1.39
CA MET A 163 2.34 -30.74 -1.61
C MET A 163 3.38 -30.93 -0.53
N LEU A 164 4.58 -31.34 -0.94
CA LEU A 164 5.73 -31.58 -0.08
C LEU A 164 6.97 -30.91 -0.66
N ALA A 165 7.89 -30.52 0.23
CA ALA A 165 9.20 -30.05 -0.20
C ALA A 165 9.92 -31.12 -1.03
N GLY A 166 10.53 -30.70 -2.14
CA GLY A 166 11.18 -31.57 -3.13
C GLY A 166 10.26 -32.01 -4.28
N ASP A 167 8.94 -31.78 -4.20
CA ASP A 167 8.07 -31.99 -5.36
C ASP A 167 8.49 -31.01 -6.47
N LYS A 168 8.47 -31.45 -7.73
CA LYS A 168 8.73 -30.57 -8.87
C LYS A 168 7.42 -30.27 -9.58
N VAL A 169 7.04 -28.99 -9.59
CA VAL A 169 5.87 -28.50 -10.33
C VAL A 169 6.34 -27.90 -11.65
N THR A 170 5.69 -28.25 -12.75
CA THR A 170 5.96 -27.69 -14.08
C THR A 170 4.69 -27.06 -14.63
N LEU A 171 4.72 -25.74 -14.86
CA LEU A 171 3.69 -24.98 -15.58
C LEU A 171 3.98 -25.03 -17.08
N THR A 172 2.97 -25.32 -17.88
CA THR A 172 3.04 -25.36 -19.34
C THR A 172 1.98 -24.45 -19.96
N LEU A 173 2.40 -23.61 -20.91
CA LEU A 173 1.54 -22.80 -21.77
C LEU A 173 1.75 -23.20 -23.22
N ASP A 174 0.74 -23.79 -23.84
CA ASP A 174 0.74 -24.12 -25.27
C ASP A 174 0.01 -23.03 -26.04
N LEU A 175 0.74 -22.23 -26.82
CA LEU A 175 0.27 -21.02 -27.50
C LEU A 175 -0.12 -21.32 -28.95
N TYR A 176 -1.29 -20.83 -29.37
CA TYR A 176 -1.90 -21.11 -30.67
C TYR A 176 -2.33 -19.81 -31.35
N LEU A 177 -1.97 -19.66 -32.63
CA LEU A 177 -2.52 -18.63 -33.51
C LEU A 177 -3.82 -19.09 -34.20
N VAL A 178 -3.90 -20.39 -34.46
CA VAL A 178 -5.01 -21.08 -35.12
C VAL A 178 -5.20 -22.46 -34.47
N GLU A 179 -6.40 -23.02 -34.52
CA GLU A 179 -6.79 -24.18 -33.70
C GLU A 179 -5.88 -25.41 -33.84
N ASP A 180 -5.39 -25.69 -35.05
CA ASP A 180 -4.69 -26.95 -35.36
C ASP A 180 -3.16 -26.86 -35.27
N PHE A 181 -2.60 -25.73 -34.82
CA PHE A 181 -1.15 -25.53 -34.79
C PHE A 181 -0.66 -24.80 -33.53
N CYS A 182 0.00 -25.56 -32.65
CA CYS A 182 0.73 -25.01 -31.51
C CYS A 182 1.98 -24.29 -32.04
N LEU A 183 2.02 -22.98 -31.86
CA LEU A 183 3.12 -22.12 -32.31
C LEU A 183 4.35 -22.28 -31.40
N ILE A 184 4.13 -22.14 -30.10
CA ILE A 184 5.17 -22.19 -29.05
C ILE A 184 4.59 -22.92 -27.84
N SER A 185 5.39 -23.74 -27.18
CA SER A 185 5.10 -24.28 -25.85
C SER A 185 6.10 -23.69 -24.86
N LEU A 186 5.60 -23.02 -23.82
CA LEU A 186 6.40 -22.40 -22.76
C LEU A 186 6.30 -23.26 -21.50
N ASP A 187 7.44 -23.72 -21.01
CA ASP A 187 7.54 -24.48 -19.77
C ASP A 187 8.36 -23.72 -18.72
N GLN A 188 7.82 -23.60 -17.51
CA GLN A 188 8.57 -23.21 -16.33
C GLN A 188 8.43 -24.29 -15.27
N SER A 189 9.52 -24.61 -14.57
CA SER A 189 9.47 -25.58 -13.48
C SER A 189 10.11 -25.03 -12.20
N LYS A 190 9.55 -25.44 -11.06
CA LYS A 190 9.99 -25.05 -9.72
C LYS A 190 9.98 -26.28 -8.82
N GLU A 191 11.06 -26.47 -8.08
CA GLU A 191 11.10 -27.41 -6.96
C GLU A 191 10.46 -26.74 -5.74
N VAL A 192 9.49 -27.41 -5.12
CA VAL A 192 8.76 -26.94 -3.94
C VAL A 192 9.72 -26.90 -2.76
N THR A 193 9.84 -25.75 -2.11
CA THR A 193 10.60 -25.59 -0.87
C THR A 193 9.69 -25.75 0.35
N GLU A 194 10.27 -25.87 1.55
CA GLU A 194 9.51 -25.90 2.81
C GLU A 194 8.61 -24.65 2.98
N ALA A 195 9.05 -23.49 2.48
CA ALA A 195 8.27 -22.25 2.55
C ALA A 195 7.10 -22.23 1.55
N ASP A 196 7.14 -23.06 0.51
CA ASP A 196 6.09 -23.16 -0.50
C ASP A 196 4.97 -24.12 -0.09
N VAL A 197 5.21 -25.03 0.86
CA VAL A 197 4.23 -26.06 1.25
C VAL A 197 2.94 -25.41 1.76
N GLY A 198 1.83 -25.72 1.10
CA GLY A 198 0.51 -25.15 1.40
C GLY A 198 0.31 -23.72 0.88
N GLN A 199 1.28 -23.14 0.18
CA GLN A 199 1.22 -21.82 -0.44
C GLN A 199 0.97 -21.93 -1.94
N THR A 200 0.44 -20.86 -2.54
CA THR A 200 0.34 -20.76 -4.00
C THR A 200 1.73 -20.62 -4.62
N LEU A 201 1.96 -21.23 -5.78
CA LEU A 201 3.18 -20.96 -6.56
C LEU A 201 2.88 -19.87 -7.59
N LEU A 202 3.74 -18.84 -7.60
CA LEU A 202 3.68 -17.73 -8.54
C LEU A 202 4.71 -17.92 -9.66
N TRP A 203 4.26 -17.73 -10.90
CA TRP A 203 5.02 -17.88 -12.12
C TRP A 203 5.01 -16.54 -12.88
N VAL A 204 6.20 -16.05 -13.24
CA VAL A 204 6.34 -14.78 -13.96
C VAL A 204 6.67 -15.10 -15.41
N ILE A 205 5.76 -14.74 -16.31
CA ILE A 205 5.85 -15.04 -17.75
C ILE A 205 6.03 -13.73 -18.50
N GLY A 206 7.05 -13.65 -19.38
CA GLY A 206 7.23 -12.50 -20.26
C GLY A 206 6.09 -12.40 -21.27
N VAL A 207 5.70 -11.17 -21.63
CA VAL A 207 4.58 -10.97 -22.58
C VAL A 207 4.96 -11.17 -24.04
N THR A 208 6.24 -11.27 -24.37
CA THR A 208 6.73 -11.25 -25.77
C THR A 208 6.09 -12.32 -26.63
N GLU A 209 6.06 -13.58 -26.19
CA GLU A 209 5.45 -14.69 -26.92
C GLU A 209 3.92 -14.61 -26.92
N LEU A 210 3.31 -14.10 -25.84
CA LEU A 210 1.86 -13.92 -25.74
C LEU A 210 1.36 -12.84 -26.71
N SER A 211 2.13 -11.76 -26.91
CA SER A 211 1.81 -10.72 -27.89
C SER A 211 1.88 -11.22 -29.34
N MET A 212 2.61 -12.30 -29.62
CA MET A 212 2.64 -12.91 -30.97
C MET A 212 1.35 -13.63 -31.31
N ILE A 213 0.53 -13.96 -30.31
CA ILE A 213 -0.74 -14.67 -30.47
C ILE A 213 -1.96 -13.79 -30.21
N GLU A 214 -1.87 -12.48 -30.48
CA GLU A 214 -3.04 -11.60 -30.58
C GLU A 214 -4.11 -12.22 -31.52
N ASP A 215 -5.37 -12.16 -31.10
CA ASP A 215 -6.52 -12.86 -31.72
C ASP A 215 -6.47 -14.41 -31.65
N GLY A 216 -5.43 -14.97 -31.04
CA GLY A 216 -5.25 -16.40 -30.80
C GLY A 216 -5.71 -16.84 -29.41
N PHE A 217 -5.12 -17.92 -28.92
CA PHE A 217 -5.40 -18.48 -27.59
C PHE A 217 -4.23 -19.34 -27.09
N PHE A 218 -4.24 -19.68 -25.81
CA PHE A 218 -3.32 -20.65 -25.24
C PHE A 218 -4.01 -21.58 -24.25
N PHE A 219 -3.49 -22.79 -24.13
CA PHE A 219 -3.83 -23.74 -23.08
C PHE A 219 -2.83 -23.64 -21.95
N MET A 220 -3.33 -23.58 -20.73
CA MET A 220 -2.53 -23.48 -19.52
C MET A 220 -2.85 -24.66 -18.59
N HIS A 221 -1.82 -25.35 -18.14
CA HIS A 221 -1.93 -26.43 -17.16
C HIS A 221 -0.61 -26.60 -16.41
N TYR A 222 -0.62 -27.39 -15.33
CA TYR A 222 0.61 -27.77 -14.64
C TYR A 222 0.63 -29.26 -14.30
N SER A 223 1.82 -29.79 -14.10
CA SER A 223 2.07 -31.14 -13.63
C SER A 223 2.89 -31.14 -12.34
N VAL A 224 2.72 -32.19 -11.54
CA VAL A 224 3.46 -32.42 -10.30
C VAL A 224 4.18 -33.75 -10.39
N ASP A 225 5.51 -33.70 -10.37
CA ASP A 225 6.39 -34.84 -10.14
C ASP A 225 6.72 -34.89 -8.64
N TYR A 226 6.26 -35.93 -7.94
CA TYR A 226 6.43 -36.03 -6.49
C TYR A 226 7.86 -36.41 -6.08
N ALA A 227 8.35 -35.84 -4.97
CA ALA A 227 9.68 -36.08 -4.42
C ALA A 227 9.94 -37.57 -4.12
N THR A 228 8.91 -38.26 -3.63
CA THR A 228 8.91 -39.72 -3.52
C THR A 228 8.29 -40.30 -4.79
N PRO A 229 8.99 -41.13 -5.57
CA PRO A 229 8.53 -41.54 -6.89
C PRO A 229 7.15 -42.22 -6.90
N THR A 230 6.17 -41.55 -7.49
CA THR A 230 4.85 -42.08 -7.88
C THR A 230 4.52 -41.64 -9.31
N GLN A 231 3.32 -41.95 -9.81
CA GLN A 231 2.84 -41.35 -11.06
C GLN A 231 2.67 -39.83 -10.89
N PRO A 232 3.05 -39.02 -11.90
CA PRO A 232 2.81 -37.59 -11.89
C PRO A 232 1.32 -37.31 -11.99
N THR A 233 0.89 -36.20 -11.39
CA THR A 233 -0.49 -35.72 -11.51
C THR A 233 -0.51 -34.47 -12.36
N VAL A 234 -1.48 -34.36 -13.26
CA VAL A 234 -1.68 -33.21 -14.15
C VAL A 234 -2.95 -32.46 -13.74
N SER A 235 -2.93 -31.14 -13.83
CA SER A 235 -4.11 -30.30 -13.61
C SER A 235 -5.11 -30.39 -14.75
N LEU A 236 -6.31 -29.89 -14.49
CA LEU A 236 -7.22 -29.54 -15.58
C LEU A 236 -6.59 -28.45 -16.45
N ILE A 237 -6.98 -28.43 -17.73
CA ILE A 237 -6.47 -27.50 -18.73
C ILE A 237 -7.39 -26.30 -18.82
N GLN A 238 -6.84 -25.10 -18.70
CA GLN A 238 -7.58 -23.85 -18.89
C GLN A 238 -7.22 -23.24 -20.23
N ARG A 239 -8.23 -22.94 -21.06
CA ARG A 239 -8.03 -22.18 -22.30
C ARG A 239 -8.25 -20.70 -22.05
N LEU A 240 -7.30 -19.86 -22.48
CA LEU A 240 -7.43 -18.40 -22.47
C LEU A 240 -7.31 -17.85 -23.89
N SER A 241 -8.21 -16.96 -24.28
CA SER A 241 -8.15 -16.24 -25.55
C SER A 241 -7.41 -14.91 -25.41
N VAL A 242 -6.55 -14.57 -26.36
CA VAL A 242 -5.78 -13.31 -26.33
C VAL A 242 -6.52 -12.24 -27.12
N VAL A 243 -7.67 -11.85 -26.57
CA VAL A 243 -8.55 -10.77 -27.06
C VAL A 243 -9.12 -10.03 -25.84
N ALA A 244 -9.67 -8.83 -26.07
CA ALA A 244 -10.26 -8.04 -24.99
C ALA A 244 -11.47 -8.75 -24.35
N PRO A 245 -11.59 -8.80 -23.01
CA PRO A 245 -12.75 -9.36 -22.33
C PRO A 245 -14.01 -8.53 -22.60
N SER A 246 -15.16 -9.20 -22.64
CA SER A 246 -16.47 -8.55 -22.85
C SER A 246 -17.37 -8.56 -21.62
N GLN A 247 -17.10 -9.43 -20.64
CA GLN A 247 -17.87 -9.53 -19.42
C GLN A 247 -17.47 -8.44 -18.41
N PRO A 248 -18.42 -7.98 -17.57
CA PRO A 248 -18.11 -7.05 -16.49
C PRO A 248 -17.31 -7.76 -15.39
N MET A 249 -16.34 -7.04 -14.81
CA MET A 249 -15.62 -7.50 -13.63
C MET A 249 -16.54 -7.70 -12.43
N LEU A 250 -16.13 -8.62 -11.54
CA LEU A 250 -16.81 -8.90 -10.29
C LEU A 250 -16.63 -7.72 -9.30
N PRO A 251 -17.52 -7.58 -8.30
CA PRO A 251 -17.34 -6.57 -7.25
C PRO A 251 -15.99 -6.71 -6.53
N ALA A 252 -15.42 -5.57 -6.16
CA ALA A 252 -14.25 -5.54 -5.29
C ALA A 252 -14.53 -6.21 -3.95
N LEU A 253 -13.49 -6.80 -3.34
CA LEU A 253 -13.59 -7.28 -1.97
C LEU A 253 -13.78 -6.12 -0.98
N THR A 254 -14.22 -6.45 0.23
CA THR A 254 -14.28 -5.52 1.36
C THR A 254 -13.25 -5.89 2.40
N ILE A 255 -12.85 -4.91 3.21
CA ILE A 255 -11.91 -5.10 4.31
C ILE A 255 -12.69 -4.93 5.60
N GLU A 256 -12.73 -5.96 6.44
CA GLU A 256 -13.47 -5.89 7.70
C GLU A 256 -12.89 -4.78 8.59
N GLY A 257 -13.77 -3.99 9.21
CA GLY A 257 -13.35 -2.89 10.09
C GLY A 257 -12.76 -1.66 9.38
N PHE A 258 -12.77 -1.60 8.05
CA PHE A 258 -12.26 -0.46 7.28
C PHE A 258 -13.32 0.15 6.37
N SER A 259 -13.52 1.46 6.47
CA SER A 259 -14.56 2.20 5.74
C SER A 259 -14.01 3.29 4.80
N GLY A 260 -12.72 3.23 4.46
CA GLY A 260 -12.05 4.18 3.57
C GLY A 260 -11.01 5.07 4.26
N GLY A 261 -10.27 5.84 3.46
CA GLY A 261 -9.11 6.63 3.90
C GLY A 261 -7.81 5.85 3.86
N SER A 262 -6.87 6.16 4.75
CA SER A 262 -5.65 5.37 4.93
C SER A 262 -5.85 4.32 6.01
N LEU A 263 -5.34 3.12 5.77
CA LEU A 263 -5.39 2.00 6.69
C LEU A 263 -4.17 2.07 7.61
N ASP A 264 -4.41 2.30 8.91
CA ASP A 264 -3.36 2.21 9.93
C ASP A 264 -3.11 0.74 10.29
N PRO A 265 -1.92 0.17 10.01
CA PRO A 265 -1.59 -1.20 10.41
C PRO A 265 -1.85 -1.47 11.90
N ASN A 266 -1.63 -0.50 12.79
CA ASN A 266 -1.79 -0.70 14.22
C ASN A 266 -3.26 -0.86 14.66
N SER A 267 -4.22 -0.49 13.80
CA SER A 267 -5.64 -0.78 14.03
C SER A 267 -5.98 -2.25 13.75
N PHE A 268 -5.06 -3.01 13.15
CA PHE A 268 -5.22 -4.39 12.72
C PHE A 268 -4.06 -5.28 13.23
N PRO A 269 -3.87 -5.40 14.56
CA PRO A 269 -2.74 -6.12 15.13
C PRO A 269 -2.73 -7.62 14.81
N ASP A 270 -3.89 -8.20 14.55
CA ASP A 270 -4.06 -9.62 14.18
C ASP A 270 -3.98 -9.85 12.65
N GLY A 271 -3.86 -8.78 11.85
CA GLY A 271 -3.92 -8.83 10.39
C GLY A 271 -5.22 -8.26 9.82
N LEU A 272 -5.33 -8.28 8.48
CA LEU A 272 -6.54 -7.89 7.76
C LEU A 272 -7.37 -9.09 7.37
N THR A 273 -8.65 -9.06 7.71
CA THR A 273 -9.64 -9.97 7.15
C THR A 273 -10.27 -9.32 5.92
N LEU A 274 -10.05 -9.97 4.78
CA LEU A 274 -10.56 -9.56 3.47
C LEU A 274 -11.76 -10.43 3.11
N VAL A 275 -12.90 -9.82 2.87
CA VAL A 275 -14.19 -10.50 2.67
C VAL A 275 -14.63 -10.39 1.22
N ILE A 276 -14.94 -11.53 0.63
CA ILE A 276 -15.49 -11.66 -0.72
C ILE A 276 -16.96 -12.06 -0.62
N GLU A 277 -17.82 -11.26 -1.25
CA GLU A 277 -19.24 -11.60 -1.36
C GLU A 277 -19.44 -12.82 -2.27
N PRO A 278 -20.38 -13.74 -1.96
CA PRO A 278 -20.70 -14.86 -2.83
C PRO A 278 -21.00 -14.42 -4.27
N TYR A 279 -20.28 -14.99 -5.23
CA TYR A 279 -20.38 -14.60 -6.63
C TYR A 279 -21.40 -15.44 -7.42
N PRO A 280 -21.96 -14.91 -8.52
CA PRO A 280 -22.90 -15.64 -9.36
C PRO A 280 -22.29 -16.94 -9.88
N GLY A 281 -22.98 -18.06 -9.66
CA GLY A 281 -22.54 -19.36 -10.15
C GLY A 281 -21.38 -19.98 -9.37
N MET A 282 -21.13 -19.52 -8.13
CA MET A 282 -20.27 -20.19 -7.16
C MET A 282 -20.68 -21.66 -6.98
N ARG A 283 -19.70 -22.55 -7.07
CA ARG A 283 -19.88 -23.99 -6.89
C ARG A 283 -18.87 -24.52 -5.90
N ILE A 284 -19.10 -25.73 -5.40
CA ILE A 284 -18.07 -26.50 -4.71
C ILE A 284 -16.92 -26.69 -5.70
N ASP A 285 -15.70 -26.64 -5.19
CA ASP A 285 -14.45 -26.92 -5.90
C ASP A 285 -13.89 -25.78 -6.77
N ASP A 286 -14.54 -24.62 -6.77
CA ASP A 286 -13.99 -23.41 -7.39
C ASP A 286 -12.68 -23.02 -6.69
N GLY A 287 -11.64 -22.73 -7.48
CA GLY A 287 -10.41 -22.16 -6.98
C GLY A 287 -10.54 -20.65 -6.89
N VAL A 288 -10.52 -20.09 -5.68
CA VAL A 288 -10.52 -18.65 -5.45
C VAL A 288 -9.11 -18.22 -5.06
N VAL A 289 -8.56 -17.23 -5.76
CA VAL A 289 -7.23 -16.67 -5.48
C VAL A 289 -7.36 -15.20 -5.14
N LEU A 290 -6.87 -14.82 -3.96
CA LEU A 290 -6.62 -13.43 -3.57
C LEU A 290 -5.22 -13.04 -4.04
N TYR A 291 -5.10 -11.83 -4.60
CA TYR A 291 -3.83 -11.18 -4.91
C TYR A 291 -3.70 -9.89 -4.09
N ALA A 292 -2.62 -9.80 -3.31
CA ALA A 292 -2.22 -8.60 -2.58
C ALA A 292 -0.95 -8.03 -3.21
N SER A 293 -1.10 -6.95 -3.97
CA SER A 293 0.00 -6.31 -4.70
C SER A 293 0.54 -5.13 -3.87
N GLY A 294 1.75 -5.31 -3.33
CA GLY A 294 2.48 -4.29 -2.58
C GLY A 294 3.98 -4.30 -2.91
N VAL A 295 4.86 -4.09 -1.92
CA VAL A 295 6.32 -4.22 -2.08
C VAL A 295 6.69 -5.62 -2.57
N GLN A 296 6.02 -6.61 -1.99
CA GLN A 296 6.05 -8.00 -2.43
C GLN A 296 4.62 -8.40 -2.77
N GLN A 297 4.47 -9.08 -3.91
CA GLN A 297 3.20 -9.68 -4.27
C GLN A 297 2.98 -10.91 -3.40
N GLU A 298 1.85 -10.95 -2.72
CA GLU A 298 1.37 -12.13 -2.00
C GLU A 298 0.12 -12.65 -2.71
N ALA A 299 0.01 -13.97 -2.82
CA ALA A 299 -1.19 -14.62 -3.31
C ALA A 299 -1.61 -15.69 -2.30
N GLN A 300 -2.92 -15.78 -2.05
CA GLN A 300 -3.51 -16.79 -1.19
C GLN A 300 -4.64 -17.46 -1.95
N SER A 301 -4.85 -18.75 -1.72
CA SER A 301 -5.90 -19.49 -2.40
C SER A 301 -6.81 -20.22 -1.42
N LEU A 302 -8.08 -20.28 -1.78
CA LEU A 302 -9.09 -21.07 -1.10
C LEU A 302 -9.80 -21.93 -2.15
N ARG A 303 -10.13 -23.18 -1.80
CA ARG A 303 -10.97 -24.04 -2.62
C ARG A 303 -12.33 -24.14 -1.98
N THR A 304 -13.37 -23.70 -2.68
CA THR A 304 -14.72 -23.62 -2.11
C THR A 304 -15.25 -25.00 -1.76
N ASP A 305 -15.94 -25.09 -0.63
CA ASP A 305 -16.62 -26.31 -0.23
C ASP A 305 -18.07 -26.04 0.18
N ARG A 306 -18.74 -27.08 0.69
CA ARG A 306 -20.13 -26.97 1.10
C ARG A 306 -20.35 -25.90 2.19
N SER A 307 -19.39 -25.71 3.08
CA SER A 307 -19.48 -24.73 4.16
C SER A 307 -19.45 -23.30 3.63
N ASN A 308 -18.64 -23.00 2.60
CA ASN A 308 -18.64 -21.69 1.96
C ASN A 308 -19.99 -21.40 1.28
N LEU A 309 -20.56 -22.38 0.59
CA LEU A 309 -21.86 -22.22 -0.10
C LEU A 309 -23.01 -22.02 0.89
N ASP A 310 -23.05 -22.80 1.98
CA ASP A 310 -24.13 -22.75 2.96
C ASP A 310 -24.05 -21.50 3.86
N SER A 311 -22.85 -21.04 4.20
CA SER A 311 -22.65 -19.88 5.06
C SER A 311 -22.59 -18.55 4.31
N GLY A 312 -22.21 -18.57 3.02
CA GLY A 312 -21.89 -17.37 2.25
C GLY A 312 -20.57 -16.70 2.66
N VAL A 313 -19.74 -17.37 3.47
CA VAL A 313 -18.47 -16.80 3.96
C VAL A 313 -17.32 -17.22 3.05
N LEU A 314 -16.71 -16.24 2.39
CA LEU A 314 -15.40 -16.35 1.74
C LEU A 314 -14.50 -15.24 2.28
N GLN A 315 -13.43 -15.64 2.98
CA GLN A 315 -12.50 -14.70 3.60
C GLN A 315 -11.06 -15.16 3.45
N PHE A 316 -10.16 -14.19 3.48
CA PHE A 316 -8.71 -14.35 3.49
C PHE A 316 -8.11 -13.49 4.58
N ASP A 317 -6.99 -13.93 5.15
CA ASP A 317 -6.32 -13.22 6.23
C ASP A 317 -4.90 -12.81 5.80
N LEU A 318 -4.62 -11.52 5.78
CA LEU A 318 -3.27 -10.99 5.53
C LEU A 318 -2.58 -10.62 6.84
N SER A 319 -1.33 -11.06 6.99
CA SER A 319 -0.60 -10.88 8.24
C SER A 319 -0.30 -9.40 8.56
N TYR A 320 -0.28 -9.07 9.85
CA TYR A 320 0.18 -7.75 10.32
C TYR A 320 1.61 -7.40 9.84
N GLN A 321 2.49 -8.40 9.69
CA GLN A 321 3.84 -8.18 9.17
C GLN A 321 3.84 -7.69 7.72
N TRP A 322 2.95 -8.22 6.88
CA TRP A 322 2.79 -7.74 5.50
C TRP A 322 2.33 -6.27 5.47
N LEU A 323 1.41 -5.88 6.38
CA LEU A 323 0.97 -4.48 6.51
C LEU A 323 2.13 -3.55 6.89
N LEU A 324 2.97 -3.96 7.84
CA LEU A 324 4.14 -3.17 8.26
C LEU A 324 5.15 -2.96 7.12
N GLN A 325 5.38 -3.99 6.30
CA GLN A 325 6.28 -3.90 5.14
C GLN A 325 5.76 -2.96 4.04
N ASN A 326 4.44 -2.75 4.00
CA ASN A 326 3.76 -1.88 3.03
C ASN A 326 3.39 -0.50 3.61
N ASN A 327 3.86 -0.15 4.81
CA ASN A 327 3.58 1.15 5.41
C ASN A 327 4.12 2.32 4.55
N GLY A 328 3.25 3.31 4.33
CA GLY A 328 3.48 4.47 3.49
C GLY A 328 3.13 4.28 2.01
N LYS A 329 2.67 3.09 1.60
CA LYS A 329 2.43 2.74 0.19
C LYS A 329 0.95 2.53 -0.13
N GLU A 330 0.59 2.84 -1.36
CA GLU A 330 -0.67 2.38 -1.94
C GLU A 330 -0.49 0.94 -2.39
N ILE A 331 -1.38 0.07 -1.92
CA ILE A 331 -1.44 -1.34 -2.31
C ILE A 331 -2.75 -1.62 -3.04
N GLU A 332 -2.78 -2.75 -3.73
CA GLU A 332 -3.94 -3.19 -4.48
C GLU A 332 -4.32 -4.62 -4.09
N PHE A 333 -5.58 -4.81 -3.71
CA PHE A 333 -6.18 -6.13 -3.54
C PHE A 333 -7.11 -6.44 -4.70
N THR A 334 -6.96 -7.61 -5.31
CA THR A 334 -7.95 -8.16 -6.24
C THR A 334 -8.11 -9.65 -5.99
N TRP A 335 -9.19 -10.24 -6.50
CA TRP A 335 -9.43 -11.66 -6.38
C TRP A 335 -9.98 -12.23 -7.68
N GLN A 336 -9.75 -13.51 -7.88
CA GLN A 336 -10.26 -14.27 -9.02
C GLN A 336 -10.88 -15.58 -8.54
N TYR A 337 -11.87 -16.08 -9.28
CA TYR A 337 -12.27 -17.47 -9.18
C TYR A 337 -12.03 -18.16 -10.52
N ALA A 338 -11.73 -19.44 -10.50
CA ALA A 338 -11.64 -20.26 -11.70
C ALA A 338 -11.98 -21.72 -11.47
N ARG A 339 -12.51 -22.33 -12.53
CA ARG A 339 -12.69 -23.76 -12.75
C ARG A 339 -12.53 -24.03 -14.24
N GLU A 340 -12.41 -25.29 -14.64
CA GLU A 340 -12.31 -25.63 -16.07
C GLU A 340 -13.45 -24.95 -16.87
N GLY A 341 -13.05 -24.22 -17.91
CA GLY A 341 -13.96 -23.49 -18.79
C GLY A 341 -14.64 -22.26 -18.20
N GLN A 342 -14.38 -21.84 -16.95
CA GLN A 342 -14.91 -20.58 -16.40
C GLN A 342 -13.92 -19.88 -15.47
N ALA A 343 -13.82 -18.55 -15.59
CA ALA A 343 -13.08 -17.73 -14.65
C ALA A 343 -13.73 -16.35 -14.51
N GLY A 344 -13.42 -15.65 -13.42
CA GLY A 344 -13.84 -14.28 -13.24
C GLY A 344 -12.85 -13.53 -12.35
N SER A 345 -12.79 -12.21 -12.53
CA SER A 345 -11.83 -11.35 -11.85
C SER A 345 -12.56 -10.14 -11.32
N ALA A 346 -12.18 -9.72 -10.13
CA ALA A 346 -12.78 -8.59 -9.47
C ALA A 346 -12.13 -7.27 -9.83
N ILE A 347 -12.90 -6.20 -9.64
CA ILE A 347 -12.38 -4.84 -9.59
C ILE A 347 -11.37 -4.76 -8.43
N ALA A 348 -10.23 -4.14 -8.71
CA ALA A 348 -9.19 -3.89 -7.73
C ALA A 348 -9.67 -2.94 -6.61
N HIS A 349 -9.42 -3.31 -5.36
CA HIS A 349 -9.59 -2.47 -4.18
C HIS A 349 -8.23 -1.87 -3.79
N LYS A 350 -8.04 -0.57 -4.05
CA LYS A 350 -6.81 0.15 -3.72
C LYS A 350 -6.90 0.77 -2.33
N VAL A 351 -5.85 0.60 -1.52
CA VAL A 351 -5.77 1.14 -0.17
C VAL A 351 -4.39 1.71 0.10
N MET A 352 -4.34 2.90 0.68
CA MET A 352 -3.10 3.45 1.22
C MET A 352 -2.86 2.89 2.62
N ILE A 353 -1.80 2.10 2.81
CA ILE A 353 -1.42 1.62 4.14
C ILE A 353 -0.50 2.66 4.76
N ARG A 354 -0.90 3.25 5.89
CA ARG A 354 -0.12 4.29 6.55
C ARG A 354 -0.48 4.45 8.02
N LYS A 355 0.51 4.36 8.89
CA LYS A 355 0.42 4.81 10.29
C LYS A 355 0.12 6.32 10.36
N PRO A 356 -0.67 6.78 11.33
CA PRO A 356 -0.83 8.21 11.59
C PRO A 356 0.52 8.92 11.66
N LEU A 357 0.60 10.13 11.08
CA LEU A 357 1.81 10.94 11.14
C LEU A 357 2.14 11.26 12.60
N ASP A 358 3.32 10.85 13.05
CA ASP A 358 3.93 11.32 14.31
C ASP A 358 5.13 12.19 13.95
N LEU A 359 4.95 13.50 14.12
CA LEU A 359 5.87 14.53 13.63
C LEU A 359 6.48 15.30 14.83
N PRO A 360 7.60 14.82 15.41
CA PRO A 360 8.30 15.51 16.49
C PRO A 360 8.85 16.88 16.06
N PRO A 361 9.26 17.76 17.00
CA PRO A 361 9.93 19.01 16.65
C PRO A 361 11.21 18.77 15.83
N PRO A 362 11.59 19.66 14.91
CA PRO A 362 12.85 19.55 14.20
C PRO A 362 14.05 19.65 15.15
N GLU A 363 15.19 19.10 14.74
CA GLU A 363 16.48 19.29 15.41
C GLU A 363 17.25 20.40 14.72
N ILE A 364 17.83 21.32 15.49
CA ILE A 364 18.61 22.45 14.97
C ILE A 364 20.03 22.29 15.50
N ASP A 365 21.01 22.20 14.59
CA ASP A 365 22.41 22.08 14.97
C ASP A 365 22.83 23.27 15.85
N ASP A 366 23.57 22.99 16.92
CA ASP A 366 24.06 23.95 17.92
C ASP A 366 22.99 24.69 18.75
N ALA A 367 21.69 24.41 18.56
CA ALA A 367 20.63 24.96 19.42
C ALA A 367 20.59 24.24 20.77
N ILE A 368 20.32 24.99 21.84
CA ILE A 368 20.19 24.47 23.20
C ILE A 368 18.70 24.44 23.56
N ILE A 369 18.18 23.26 23.92
CA ILE A 369 16.80 23.11 24.37
C ILE A 369 16.71 23.58 25.84
N ASP A 370 15.83 24.55 26.09
CA ASP A 370 15.57 25.09 27.42
C ASP A 370 14.42 24.36 28.12
N GLY A 371 13.47 23.79 27.35
CA GLY A 371 12.36 23.02 27.92
C GLY A 371 11.36 22.51 26.89
N VAL A 372 10.43 21.67 27.36
CA VAL A 372 9.30 21.17 26.57
C VAL A 372 8.13 22.13 26.72
N ILE A 373 7.43 22.41 25.62
CA ILE A 373 6.21 23.21 25.57
C ILE A 373 5.04 22.39 25.01
N GLU A 374 3.81 22.89 25.14
CA GLU A 374 2.59 22.15 24.75
C GLU A 374 2.65 21.60 23.31
N ASN A 375 3.15 22.40 22.37
CA ASN A 375 3.26 22.02 20.96
C ASN A 375 4.71 21.84 20.47
N GLY A 376 5.62 21.39 21.34
CA GLY A 376 6.99 21.07 20.93
C GLY A 376 8.05 21.40 21.98
N VAL A 377 9.11 22.10 21.59
CA VAL A 377 10.22 22.48 22.49
C VAL A 377 10.54 23.96 22.36
N ALA A 378 11.04 24.56 23.43
CA ALA A 378 11.62 25.89 23.43
C ALA A 378 13.12 25.80 23.66
N GLY A 379 13.88 26.68 23.01
CA GLY A 379 15.33 26.72 23.15
C GLY A 379 15.92 27.99 22.58
N HIS A 380 17.25 28.07 22.57
CA HIS A 380 17.96 29.24 22.09
C HIS A 380 19.21 28.90 21.29
N ILE A 381 19.62 29.85 20.45
CA ILE A 381 20.87 29.82 19.70
C ILE A 381 21.46 31.24 19.60
N PHE A 382 22.78 31.35 19.50
CA PHE A 382 23.43 32.64 19.34
C PHE A 382 23.57 32.98 17.86
N ALA A 383 23.15 34.19 17.46
CA ALA A 383 23.29 34.65 16.08
C ALA A 383 24.76 34.65 15.61
N SER A 384 25.74 34.80 16.51
CA SER A 384 27.17 34.67 16.17
C SER A 384 27.56 33.27 15.66
N SER A 385 26.83 32.22 16.04
CA SER A 385 27.07 30.85 15.57
C SER A 385 26.43 30.60 14.19
N LEU A 386 25.44 31.40 13.81
CA LEU A 386 24.65 31.24 12.58
C LEU A 386 25.16 32.09 11.41
N VAL A 387 26.41 32.55 11.46
CA VAL A 387 26.99 33.42 10.42
C VAL A 387 27.09 32.75 9.05
N ARG A 388 27.02 31.41 9.02
CA ARG A 388 26.96 30.59 7.79
C ARG A 388 25.57 30.02 7.49
N GLY A 389 24.55 30.39 8.28
CA GLY A 389 23.23 29.77 8.24
C GLY A 389 23.04 28.75 9.37
N ALA A 390 21.87 28.10 9.36
CA ALA A 390 21.54 27.03 10.30
C ALA A 390 21.31 25.72 9.53
N ARG A 391 21.76 24.60 10.11
CA ARG A 391 21.43 23.25 9.64
C ARG A 391 20.29 22.73 10.51
N VAL A 392 19.21 22.31 9.88
CA VAL A 392 18.01 21.79 10.55
C VAL A 392 17.71 20.40 10.02
N ARG A 393 17.31 19.47 10.89
CA ARG A 393 17.03 18.07 10.56
C ARG A 393 15.65 17.64 11.06
N ILE A 394 15.03 16.71 10.32
CA ILE A 394 13.87 15.97 10.78
C ILE A 394 14.35 14.77 11.60
N PRO A 395 13.93 14.62 12.87
CA PRO A 395 14.38 13.52 13.74
C PRO A 395 14.08 12.15 13.14
N ASP A 396 14.98 11.19 13.31
CA ASP A 396 14.80 9.81 12.81
C ASP A 396 13.54 9.12 13.36
N SER A 397 13.05 9.57 14.53
CA SER A 397 11.79 9.11 15.13
C SER A 397 10.53 9.57 14.38
N ALA A 398 10.63 10.57 13.49
CA ALA A 398 9.49 11.02 12.69
C ALA A 398 9.06 9.94 11.67
N PHE A 399 7.79 9.55 11.72
CA PHE A 399 7.20 8.62 10.75
C PHE A 399 6.75 9.37 9.50
N ILE A 400 7.64 9.42 8.50
CA ILE A 400 7.39 10.00 7.17
C ILE A 400 7.61 8.94 6.09
N GLY A 401 6.78 8.96 5.05
CA GLY A 401 6.89 8.07 3.88
C GLY A 401 8.05 8.49 2.97
N VAL A 402 8.62 7.52 2.24
CA VAL A 402 9.73 7.76 1.30
C VAL A 402 9.34 8.66 0.13
N ASP A 403 8.06 8.61 -0.27
CA ASP A 403 7.50 9.40 -1.38
C ASP A 403 6.82 10.69 -0.91
N ASP A 404 6.91 11.02 0.39
CA ASP A 404 6.31 12.24 0.93
C ASP A 404 7.16 13.47 0.54
N THR A 405 6.50 14.56 0.15
CA THR A 405 7.19 15.84 -0.07
C THR A 405 7.30 16.57 1.26
N VAL A 406 8.50 17.09 1.58
CA VAL A 406 8.73 17.80 2.84
C VAL A 406 9.31 19.19 2.62
N GLN A 407 8.82 20.16 3.39
CA GLN A 407 9.33 21.53 3.43
C GLN A 407 9.66 21.92 4.87
N MET A 408 10.82 22.52 5.09
CA MET A 408 11.20 23.07 6.39
C MET A 408 10.90 24.55 6.44
N HIS A 409 10.16 24.97 7.46
CA HIS A 409 9.76 26.34 7.71
C HIS A 409 10.62 26.92 8.82
N TRP A 410 11.37 27.96 8.50
CA TRP A 410 11.95 28.89 9.45
C TRP A 410 11.06 30.12 9.45
N ASP A 411 10.07 30.17 10.35
CA ASP A 411 9.09 31.25 10.39
C ASP A 411 9.48 32.29 11.44
N GLY A 412 10.11 33.36 10.95
CA GLY A 412 10.67 34.44 11.75
C GLY A 412 10.00 35.79 11.47
N TYR A 413 10.73 36.86 11.77
CA TYR A 413 10.22 38.22 11.67
C TYR A 413 10.25 38.75 10.23
N GLY A 414 9.08 38.98 9.66
CA GLY A 414 8.92 39.61 8.36
C GLY A 414 9.55 38.81 7.22
N ASN A 415 9.65 39.43 6.04
CA ASN A 415 10.10 38.72 4.84
C ASN A 415 11.60 38.38 4.85
N THR A 416 12.41 39.12 5.62
CA THR A 416 13.85 38.91 5.74
C THR A 416 14.23 37.97 6.87
N GLY A 417 13.32 37.69 7.80
CA GLY A 417 13.50 36.74 8.89
C GLY A 417 12.89 35.37 8.66
N SER A 418 12.05 35.19 7.63
CA SER A 418 11.44 33.89 7.30
C SER A 418 12.08 33.24 6.07
N PHE A 419 12.11 31.91 6.06
CA PHE A 419 12.60 31.12 4.93
C PHE A 419 11.92 29.75 4.87
N ILE A 420 11.67 29.25 3.66
CA ILE A 420 11.17 27.89 3.43
C ILE A 420 12.27 27.12 2.69
N ALA A 421 12.84 26.12 3.35
CA ALA A 421 13.88 25.27 2.79
C ALA A 421 13.30 23.98 2.21
N ILE A 422 13.92 23.52 1.13
CA ILE A 422 13.71 22.19 0.55
C ILE A 422 14.81 21.23 1.06
N PRO A 423 14.59 19.91 1.02
CA PRO A 423 15.57 18.94 1.48
C PRO A 423 16.88 19.02 0.69
N LEU A 424 17.99 18.71 1.34
CA LEU A 424 19.30 18.67 0.70
C LEU A 424 19.42 17.49 -0.27
N PRO A 425 20.12 17.65 -1.40
CA PRO A 425 20.38 16.55 -2.32
C PRO A 425 21.12 15.40 -1.61
N GLY A 426 20.54 14.20 -1.62
CA GLY A 426 21.11 13.00 -1.00
C GLY A 426 20.82 12.82 0.50
N ASP A 427 20.19 13.80 1.16
CA ASP A 427 19.70 13.66 2.54
C ASP A 427 18.32 14.32 2.68
N PRO A 428 17.22 13.56 2.48
CA PRO A 428 15.86 14.11 2.45
C PRO A 428 15.36 14.62 3.82
N ARG A 429 16.13 14.40 4.89
CA ARG A 429 15.79 14.85 6.25
C ARG A 429 16.58 16.07 6.69
N SER A 430 17.54 16.55 5.90
CA SER A 430 18.38 17.70 6.24
C SER A 430 18.07 18.93 5.40
N PHE A 431 18.14 20.11 6.01
CA PHE A 431 17.77 21.40 5.41
C PHE A 431 18.80 22.48 5.80
N ASP A 432 19.14 23.34 4.83
CA ASP A 432 19.96 24.53 5.07
C ASP A 432 19.11 25.79 5.10
N ILE A 433 19.14 26.49 6.23
CA ILE A 433 18.56 27.84 6.38
C ILE A 433 19.67 28.85 6.08
N PRO A 434 19.49 29.76 5.11
CA PRO A 434 20.55 30.68 4.71
C PRO A 434 20.85 31.70 5.81
N ALA A 435 22.11 32.13 5.90
CA ALA A 435 22.56 33.18 6.82
C ALA A 435 21.77 34.49 6.70
N SER A 436 21.15 34.76 5.55
CA SER A 436 20.33 35.96 5.31
C SER A 436 19.01 35.96 6.08
N ALA A 437 18.50 34.80 6.51
CA ALA A 437 17.25 34.68 7.27
C ALA A 437 17.43 34.90 8.78
N VAL A 438 18.67 35.00 9.26
CA VAL A 438 19.01 35.10 10.68
C VAL A 438 18.87 36.53 11.25
N PRO A 439 19.37 37.60 10.59
CA PRO A 439 19.61 38.87 11.27
C PRO A 439 18.33 39.58 11.73
N ALA A 440 17.25 39.46 10.97
CA ALA A 440 15.95 40.02 11.32
C ALA A 440 15.34 39.37 12.59
N ASN A 441 15.86 38.21 13.00
CA ASN A 441 15.40 37.47 14.18
C ASN A 441 16.23 37.74 15.44
N MET A 442 17.31 38.51 15.36
CA MET A 442 18.14 38.80 16.54
C MET A 442 17.33 39.44 17.67
N GLY A 443 17.34 38.80 18.85
CA GLY A 443 16.56 39.19 20.01
C GLY A 443 15.08 38.79 19.96
N ARG A 444 14.69 37.88 19.05
CA ARG A 444 13.32 37.40 18.85
C ARG A 444 13.26 35.87 18.85
N HIS A 445 12.03 35.37 18.93
CA HIS A 445 11.71 33.96 18.75
C HIS A 445 11.35 33.68 17.29
N VAL A 446 11.74 32.50 16.81
CA VAL A 446 11.45 31.95 15.48
C VAL A 446 10.75 30.61 15.68
N SER A 447 9.64 30.39 14.98
CA SER A 447 8.99 29.08 14.94
C SER A 447 9.62 28.23 13.84
N VAL A 448 10.32 27.17 14.22
CA VAL A 448 10.92 26.22 13.25
C VAL A 448 10.11 24.92 13.25
N TYR A 449 9.61 24.52 12.09
CA TYR A 449 8.78 23.31 11.94
C TYR A 449 8.83 22.80 10.50
N TYR A 450 8.38 21.58 10.24
CA TYR A 450 8.32 21.03 8.88
C TYR A 450 6.90 20.60 8.51
N GLU A 451 6.57 20.76 7.22
CA GLU A 451 5.31 20.32 6.62
C GLU A 451 5.58 19.09 5.75
N VAL A 452 4.85 18.01 6.02
CA VAL A 452 4.90 16.76 5.26
C VAL A 452 3.64 16.66 4.41
N LYS A 453 3.80 16.45 3.11
CA LYS A 453 2.72 16.29 2.12
C LYS A 453 2.78 14.86 1.57
N PRO A 454 1.98 13.93 2.12
CA PRO A 454 1.88 12.59 1.57
C PRO A 454 1.11 12.59 0.25
N VAL A 455 1.33 11.56 -0.57
CA VAL A 455 0.58 11.34 -1.82
C VAL A 455 -0.90 11.10 -1.50
N SER A 456 -1.79 11.86 -2.15
CA SER A 456 -3.25 11.73 -2.06
C SER A 456 -3.84 11.85 -0.65
N GLN A 457 -3.14 12.53 0.27
CA GLN A 457 -3.61 12.81 1.64
C GLN A 457 -3.43 14.28 2.03
N PRO A 458 -4.13 14.75 3.08
CA PRO A 458 -3.88 16.06 3.68
C PRO A 458 -2.44 16.19 4.18
N SER A 459 -1.91 17.42 4.17
CA SER A 459 -0.61 17.71 4.74
C SER A 459 -0.64 17.67 6.27
N GLY A 460 0.47 17.26 6.87
CA GLY A 460 0.70 17.28 8.31
C GLY A 460 1.82 18.25 8.67
N MET A 461 1.66 18.99 9.77
CA MET A 461 2.70 19.86 10.32
C MET A 461 3.33 19.21 11.54
N SER A 462 4.63 19.38 11.69
CA SER A 462 5.34 18.97 12.88
C SER A 462 4.99 19.82 14.09
N LYS A 463 5.33 19.30 15.28
CA LYS A 463 5.51 20.15 16.46
C LYS A 463 6.58 21.21 16.18
N ILE A 464 6.53 22.32 16.91
CA ILE A 464 7.43 23.46 16.69
C ILE A 464 8.68 23.39 17.58
N PHE A 465 9.79 23.91 17.07
CA PHE A 465 10.88 24.40 17.89
C PHE A 465 10.72 25.92 18.00
N ASP A 466 10.34 26.41 19.19
CA ASP A 466 10.31 27.83 19.51
C ASP A 466 11.73 28.30 19.87
N LEU A 467 12.40 28.93 18.89
CA LEU A 467 13.84 29.22 18.95
C LEU A 467 14.10 30.70 19.24
N GLU A 468 14.66 31.03 20.40
CA GLU A 468 15.22 32.35 20.70
C GLU A 468 16.54 32.54 19.95
N VAL A 469 16.58 33.47 18.99
CA VAL A 469 17.83 33.86 18.31
C VAL A 469 18.48 35.00 19.11
N ARG A 470 19.40 34.66 20.00
CA ARG A 470 20.10 35.63 20.84
C ARG A 470 21.03 36.51 20.00
N GLY A 471 20.81 37.82 20.06
CA GLY A 471 21.55 38.81 19.27
C GLY A 471 23.02 38.96 19.66
N ILE A 472 23.79 39.56 18.75
CA ILE A 472 25.21 39.87 18.95
C ILE A 472 25.36 41.14 19.79
N LYS A 473 26.07 41.05 20.93
CA LYS A 473 26.22 42.17 21.88
C LYS A 473 27.53 42.95 21.72
N GLU A 474 28.57 42.32 21.20
CA GLU A 474 29.93 42.88 21.13
C GLU A 474 30.56 42.62 19.75
N GLY A 475 31.68 43.28 19.45
CA GLY A 475 32.42 43.09 18.19
C GLY A 475 31.94 43.94 17.00
N TRP A 476 31.04 44.90 17.24
CA TRP A 476 30.61 45.85 16.22
C TRP A 476 31.74 46.85 15.86
N PRO A 477 31.90 47.21 14.58
CA PRO A 477 32.94 48.12 14.14
C PRO A 477 32.69 49.55 14.61
N VAL A 478 33.77 50.28 14.86
CA VAL A 478 33.75 51.70 15.22
C VAL A 478 34.03 52.52 13.98
N ILE A 479 33.15 53.49 13.64
CA ILE A 479 33.39 54.40 12.52
C ILE A 479 34.68 55.21 12.74
N GLN A 480 35.50 55.42 11.71
CA GLN A 480 36.80 56.08 11.83
C GLN A 480 36.89 57.31 10.93
N ILE A 481 37.53 58.37 11.40
CA ILE A 481 37.87 59.53 10.56
C ILE A 481 39.12 59.17 9.74
N LYS A 482 38.99 59.12 8.41
CA LYS A 482 40.07 58.70 7.51
C LYS A 482 40.61 59.84 6.66
N ARG A 483 39.78 60.85 6.37
CA ARG A 483 40.10 61.91 5.40
C ARG A 483 39.72 63.28 5.97
N PRO A 484 40.66 64.15 6.37
CA PRO A 484 42.09 63.89 6.49
C PRO A 484 42.39 62.89 7.62
N PRO A 485 43.56 62.22 7.63
CA PRO A 485 43.96 61.39 8.75
C PRO A 485 43.95 62.18 10.06
N ALA A 486 43.15 61.72 11.03
CA ALA A 486 43.08 62.31 12.36
C ALA A 486 43.85 61.45 13.35
N THR A 487 44.71 62.07 14.17
CA THR A 487 45.35 61.41 15.32
C THR A 487 44.48 61.69 16.55
N ASP A 488 44.20 60.66 17.35
CA ASP A 488 43.35 60.75 18.56
C ASP A 488 41.99 61.42 18.33
N ALA A 489 41.39 61.18 17.15
CA ALA A 489 40.13 61.80 16.71
C ALA A 489 40.13 63.35 16.77
N ARG A 490 41.30 63.98 16.63
CA ARG A 490 41.44 65.43 16.51
C ARG A 490 41.48 65.83 15.05
N ILE A 491 40.54 66.68 14.64
CA ILE A 491 40.35 67.10 13.25
C ILE A 491 40.86 68.54 13.09
N PRO A 492 42.01 68.79 12.43
CA PRO A 492 42.44 70.14 12.10
C PRO A 492 41.58 70.72 10.98
N LEU A 493 40.80 71.77 11.27
CA LEU A 493 39.81 72.29 10.33
C LEU A 493 40.45 72.79 9.02
N GLY A 494 41.66 73.35 9.08
CA GLY A 494 42.45 73.75 7.92
C GLY A 494 42.73 72.60 6.94
N SER A 495 42.84 71.37 7.43
CA SER A 495 43.14 70.17 6.63
C SER A 495 41.90 69.49 6.04
N VAL A 496 40.69 69.89 6.46
CA VAL A 496 39.43 69.30 5.99
C VAL A 496 39.12 69.78 4.55
N PRO A 497 38.87 68.87 3.59
CA PRO A 497 38.44 69.25 2.24
C PRO A 497 37.17 70.09 2.22
N ALA A 498 36.95 70.85 1.15
CA ALA A 498 35.76 71.72 1.04
C ALA A 498 34.43 70.97 1.25
N LYS A 499 34.34 69.70 0.82
CA LYS A 499 33.13 68.88 0.99
C LYS A 499 32.91 68.38 2.42
N GLY A 500 33.96 68.30 3.26
CA GLY A 500 33.89 67.73 4.59
C GLY A 500 34.93 66.64 4.86
N ALA A 501 34.94 66.13 6.08
CA ALA A 501 35.79 65.03 6.50
C ALA A 501 35.17 63.69 6.13
N GLY A 502 35.95 62.78 5.54
CA GLY A 502 35.51 61.42 5.21
C GLY A 502 35.67 60.47 6.39
N LEU A 503 34.57 59.82 6.73
CA LEU A 503 34.49 58.79 7.77
C LEU A 503 34.17 57.45 7.13
N ASP A 504 34.85 56.40 7.59
CA ASP A 504 34.68 55.04 7.09
C ASP A 504 34.27 54.10 8.21
N LEU A 505 33.23 53.31 7.95
CA LEU A 505 32.77 52.24 8.80
C LEU A 505 33.10 50.90 8.11
N ALA A 506 33.97 50.10 8.73
CA ALA A 506 34.30 48.77 8.25
C ALA A 506 33.07 47.85 8.26
N SER A 507 33.10 46.78 7.45
CA SER A 507 32.03 45.76 7.44
C SER A 507 31.79 45.14 8.82
N TRP A 508 30.54 44.73 9.05
CA TRP A 508 30.07 44.06 10.26
C TRP A 508 29.50 42.69 9.94
N VAL A 509 29.30 41.87 10.98
CA VAL A 509 28.63 40.57 10.85
C VAL A 509 27.22 40.78 10.29
N TYR A 510 26.87 40.05 9.22
CA TYR A 510 25.63 40.21 8.45
C TYR A 510 25.46 41.54 7.72
N MET A 511 26.55 42.25 7.38
CA MET A 511 26.47 43.35 6.41
C MET A 511 25.88 42.83 5.10
N ALA A 512 24.85 43.50 4.59
CA ALA A 512 24.18 43.11 3.35
C ALA A 512 23.75 44.33 2.51
N GLN A 513 23.64 44.16 1.19
CA GLN A 513 23.04 45.16 0.32
C GLN A 513 21.60 45.45 0.75
N GLY A 514 21.17 46.71 0.67
CA GLY A 514 19.81 47.12 1.04
C GLY A 514 19.66 47.44 2.54
N GLN A 515 20.65 47.09 3.36
CA GLN A 515 20.59 47.30 4.80
C GLN A 515 20.55 48.79 5.17
N ARG A 516 19.71 49.18 6.14
CA ARG A 516 19.56 50.59 6.54
C ARG A 516 20.60 50.94 7.61
N VAL A 517 21.39 51.97 7.32
CA VAL A 517 22.43 52.48 8.22
C VAL A 517 22.13 53.95 8.55
N GLN A 518 22.06 54.27 9.84
CA GLN A 518 21.95 55.63 10.32
C GLN A 518 23.30 56.09 10.85
N VAL A 519 23.75 57.27 10.39
CA VAL A 519 24.95 57.93 10.91
C VAL A 519 24.57 59.34 11.31
N LYS A 520 24.85 59.70 12.55
CA LYS A 520 24.46 60.98 13.15
C LYS A 520 25.68 61.61 13.80
N ALA A 521 25.83 62.91 13.64
CA ALA A 521 26.83 63.68 14.37
C ALA A 521 26.15 64.72 15.26
N ILE A 522 26.62 64.82 16.49
CA ILE A 522 26.20 65.82 17.47
C ILE A 522 27.44 66.57 17.92
N GLY A 523 27.35 67.89 18.02
CA GLY A 523 28.44 68.72 18.50
C GLY A 523 27.96 69.99 19.16
N VAL A 524 28.83 70.56 19.99
CA VAL A 524 28.54 71.81 20.71
C VAL A 524 29.00 72.98 19.87
N LEU A 525 28.14 73.98 19.65
CA LEU A 525 28.43 75.17 18.85
C LEU A 525 29.38 76.14 19.59
N GLN A 526 30.11 76.96 18.83
CA GLN A 526 30.95 78.02 19.41
C GLN A 526 30.16 79.02 20.27
N ALA A 527 28.91 79.30 19.89
CA ALA A 527 28.00 80.19 20.61
C ALA A 527 27.31 79.52 21.83
N GLY A 528 27.59 78.25 22.10
CA GLY A 528 26.85 77.41 23.05
C GLY A 528 25.63 76.72 22.42
N GLY A 529 25.16 75.65 23.06
CA GLY A 529 24.09 74.77 22.54
C GLY A 529 24.61 73.61 21.68
N GLU A 530 23.80 72.58 21.52
CA GLU A 530 24.10 71.40 20.70
C GLU A 530 23.44 71.50 19.32
N GLU A 531 24.18 71.14 18.27
CA GLU A 531 23.65 70.94 16.92
C GLU A 531 23.79 69.46 16.55
N ARG A 532 22.72 68.90 15.98
CA ARG A 532 22.70 67.54 15.42
C ARG A 532 22.51 67.60 13.92
N ILE A 533 23.28 66.79 13.21
CA ILE A 533 23.06 66.51 11.79
C ILE A 533 22.91 64.99 11.57
N ASP A 534 22.01 64.62 10.69
CA ASP A 534 21.88 63.24 10.20
C ASP A 534 22.70 63.15 8.90
N ILE A 535 23.84 62.47 8.97
CA ILE A 535 24.76 62.27 7.83
C ILE A 535 24.22 61.19 6.89
N ARG A 536 23.56 60.18 7.48
CA ARG A 536 22.86 59.11 6.78
C ARG A 536 21.59 58.77 7.55
N THR A 537 20.47 58.70 6.86
CA THR A 537 19.12 58.64 7.44
C THR A 537 18.52 57.23 7.49
N GLY A 538 19.16 56.26 6.85
CA GLY A 538 18.71 54.86 6.79
C GLY A 538 18.05 54.52 5.45
N ALA A 539 16.72 54.57 5.38
CA ALA A 539 15.96 54.05 4.23
C ALA A 539 16.24 54.77 2.90
N ALA A 540 16.55 56.07 2.92
CA ALA A 540 16.90 56.82 1.72
C ALA A 540 18.28 56.45 1.16
N GLU A 541 19.14 55.88 2.01
CA GLU A 541 20.54 55.59 1.73
C GLU A 541 20.89 54.18 2.25
N PRO A 542 20.27 53.12 1.72
CA PRO A 542 20.62 51.75 2.13
C PRO A 542 22.03 51.40 1.66
N VAL A 543 22.65 50.38 2.25
CA VAL A 543 23.96 49.87 1.83
C VAL A 543 23.92 49.53 0.35
N THR A 544 24.77 50.18 -0.42
CA THR A 544 24.83 50.04 -1.88
C THR A 544 25.64 48.79 -2.27
N PRO A 545 25.48 48.27 -3.51
CA PRO A 545 26.34 47.20 -4.02
C PRO A 545 27.83 47.53 -3.91
N THR A 546 28.21 48.78 -4.19
CA THR A 546 29.61 49.23 -4.14
C THR A 546 30.17 49.20 -2.72
N GLU A 547 29.41 49.70 -1.73
CA GLU A 547 29.80 49.66 -0.31
C GLU A 547 29.91 48.22 0.20
N TYR A 548 28.97 47.35 -0.20
CA TYR A 548 29.01 45.94 0.17
C TYR A 548 30.25 45.23 -0.39
N GLN A 549 30.58 45.44 -1.67
CA GLN A 549 31.77 44.86 -2.30
C GLN A 549 33.07 45.42 -1.71
N ALA A 550 33.09 46.71 -1.37
CA ALA A 550 34.22 47.35 -0.70
C ALA A 550 34.38 46.91 0.77
N ARG A 551 33.36 46.25 1.35
CA ARG A 551 33.28 45.90 2.78
C ARG A 551 33.43 47.12 3.69
N GLU A 552 32.91 48.25 3.25
CA GLU A 552 33.05 49.54 3.92
C GLU A 552 31.92 50.49 3.54
N VAL A 553 31.42 51.25 4.52
CA VAL A 553 30.49 52.37 4.31
C VAL A 553 31.23 53.69 4.56
N SER A 554 31.31 54.52 3.52
CA SER A 554 31.93 55.85 3.60
C SER A 554 30.87 56.95 3.69
N VAL A 555 31.05 57.88 4.62
CA VAL A 555 30.19 59.07 4.76
C VAL A 555 31.01 60.34 4.88
N ILE A 556 30.39 61.49 4.59
CA ILE A 556 31.05 62.80 4.68
C ILE A 556 30.44 63.61 5.82
N LEU A 557 31.28 63.98 6.79
CA LEU A 557 30.97 64.94 7.85
C LEU A 557 31.21 66.37 7.32
N PRO A 558 30.16 67.18 7.08
CA PRO A 558 30.29 68.45 6.35
C PRO A 558 31.24 69.44 7.03
N LYS A 559 32.08 70.12 6.23
CA LYS A 559 33.02 71.12 6.73
C LYS A 559 32.30 72.30 7.40
N ASP A 560 31.16 72.71 6.86
CA ASP A 560 30.37 73.81 7.42
C ASP A 560 29.84 73.50 8.83
N PHE A 561 29.46 72.24 9.08
CA PHE A 561 29.09 71.80 10.43
C PHE A 561 30.31 71.86 11.36
N LEU A 562 31.44 71.26 10.96
CA LEU A 562 32.70 71.30 11.72
C LEU A 562 33.16 72.73 12.05
N ALA A 563 33.01 73.66 11.11
CA ALA A 563 33.40 75.06 11.27
C ALA A 563 32.60 75.77 12.37
N ARG A 564 31.35 75.37 12.63
CA ARG A 564 30.50 75.95 13.68
C ARG A 564 30.73 75.36 15.08
N LEU A 565 31.37 74.20 15.17
CA LEU A 565 31.62 73.53 16.45
C LEU A 565 32.66 74.27 17.30
N LYS A 566 32.53 74.13 18.62
CA LYS A 566 33.48 74.64 19.61
C LYS A 566 34.86 74.01 19.41
N ARG A 567 35.89 74.84 19.34
CA ARG A 567 37.29 74.41 19.14
C ARG A 567 37.86 73.78 20.41
N ASN A 568 38.76 72.80 20.24
CA ASN A 568 39.50 72.14 21.32
C ASN A 568 38.60 71.58 22.44
N SER A 569 37.41 71.07 22.08
CA SER A 569 36.41 70.50 23.00
C SER A 569 36.09 69.06 22.60
N GLU A 570 36.23 68.11 23.52
CA GLU A 570 35.96 66.67 23.33
C GLU A 570 34.47 66.33 23.51
N THR A 571 33.59 67.22 23.04
CA THR A 571 32.14 67.15 23.27
C THR A 571 31.36 66.75 22.02
N ASN A 572 32.04 66.44 20.93
CA ASN A 572 31.39 66.08 19.66
C ASN A 572 31.44 64.57 19.45
N ARG A 573 30.36 64.01 18.93
CA ARG A 573 30.17 62.56 18.80
C ARG A 573 29.60 62.17 17.46
N VAL A 574 30.07 61.06 16.89
CA VAL A 574 29.44 60.38 15.75
C VAL A 574 28.93 59.03 16.20
N THR A 575 27.63 58.80 16.05
CA THR A 575 26.96 57.53 16.37
C THR A 575 26.53 56.82 15.10
N VAL A 576 26.65 55.49 15.10
CA VAL A 576 26.16 54.61 14.03
C VAL A 576 25.10 53.67 14.59
N ALA A 577 24.01 53.48 13.86
CA ALA A 577 23.01 52.47 14.17
C ALA A 577 22.59 51.74 12.89
N VAL A 578 22.50 50.41 12.95
CA VAL A 578 22.21 49.56 11.79
C VAL A 578 20.95 48.75 12.05
N SER A 579 20.04 48.72 11.08
CA SER A 579 18.84 47.89 11.13
C SER A 579 19.08 46.56 10.45
N PHE A 580 18.61 45.46 11.04
CA PHE A 580 18.66 44.11 10.47
C PHE A 580 17.27 43.57 10.09
N ASP A 581 16.21 44.33 10.35
CA ASP A 581 14.80 43.94 10.24
C ASP A 581 13.97 45.01 9.51
N ASP A 582 14.49 45.50 8.38
CA ASP A 582 13.85 46.49 7.50
C ASP A 582 13.41 47.80 8.17
N GLY A 583 14.07 48.17 9.26
CA GLY A 583 13.94 49.44 9.96
C GLY A 583 13.03 49.38 11.18
N ALA A 584 12.59 48.18 11.59
CA ALA A 584 11.76 48.03 12.78
C ALA A 584 12.58 48.28 14.07
N THR A 585 13.84 47.83 14.10
CA THR A 585 14.78 48.10 15.19
C THR A 585 16.16 48.47 14.66
N TYR A 586 16.97 49.10 15.51
CA TYR A 586 18.34 49.49 15.17
C TYR A 586 19.30 49.06 16.27
N VAL A 587 20.34 48.31 15.87
CA VAL A 587 21.47 47.95 16.73
C VAL A 587 22.46 49.11 16.72
N THR A 588 22.78 49.63 17.90
CA THR A 588 23.73 50.73 18.05
C THR A 588 25.16 50.19 18.05
N PHE A 589 26.02 50.75 17.21
CA PHE A 589 27.45 50.45 17.17
C PHE A 589 28.22 51.41 18.09
N PRO A 590 29.45 51.08 18.47
CA PRO A 590 30.29 52.00 19.23
C PRO A 590 30.45 53.33 18.49
N PHE A 591 30.38 54.42 19.25
CA PHE A 591 30.53 55.77 18.73
C PHE A 591 32.00 56.22 18.76
N ILE A 592 32.31 57.29 18.04
CA ILE A 592 33.56 58.04 18.24
C ILE A 592 33.26 59.42 18.80
N ASP A 593 34.07 59.84 19.76
CA ASP A 593 34.17 61.24 20.17
C ASP A 593 35.30 61.91 19.39
N PHE A 594 35.13 63.18 19.03
CA PHE A 594 36.11 63.93 18.27
C PHE A 594 36.17 65.40 18.70
N SER A 595 37.32 66.03 18.48
CA SER A 595 37.51 67.47 18.69
C SER A 595 37.95 68.15 17.40
N VAL A 596 37.51 69.39 17.22
CA VAL A 596 37.92 70.23 16.08
C VAL A 596 39.01 71.18 16.53
N LEU A 597 40.16 71.12 15.87
CA LEU A 597 41.26 72.06 16.05
C LEU A 597 41.14 73.18 15.00
N ASP A 598 41.86 74.28 15.22
CA ASP A 598 41.92 75.38 14.25
C ASP A 598 42.56 74.97 12.91
#